data_AF-M7PV26-F1
#
_entry.id   AF-M7PV26-F1
#
_cell.length_a   1.000
_cell.length_b   1.000
_cell.length_c   1.000
_cell.angle_alpha   90.00
_cell.angle_beta   90.00
_cell.angle_gamma   90.00
#
_symmetry.space_group_name_H-M   'P 1'
#
loop_
_entity.id
_entity.type
_entity.pdbx_description
1 polymer ?
#
loop_
_entity_poly.entity_id
_entity_poly.type
_entity_poly.pdbx_seq_one_letter_code
_entity_poly.pdbx_strand_id
1 'polypeptide(L)'
;MSLMSELKKTIGQGIALSERLIQIAEQGDWEVFQKLEPQRQALVKQLDVSTVDPDEVTQVREGLAQLISLNEQLEQLCQSQRTELLQQLQLLKKSDKARKAYQE
;
A
#
# COMPACT_ATOMS: atom_id res chain seq x y z
N MET A 1 20.12 -6.09 21.64
CA MET A 1 18.72 -6.30 21.20
C MET A 1 18.55 -7.76 20.85
N SER A 2 17.43 -8.37 21.22
CA SER A 2 17.11 -9.76 20.84
C SER A 2 16.57 -9.79 19.41
N LEU A 3 16.80 -10.88 18.66
CA LEU A 3 16.23 -11.08 17.32
C LEU A 3 14.71 -10.87 17.30
N MET A 4 14.02 -11.30 18.36
CA MET A 4 12.58 -11.09 18.52
C MET A 4 12.17 -9.63 18.69
N SER A 5 12.96 -8.84 19.42
CA SER A 5 12.69 -7.40 19.56
C SER A 5 12.83 -6.67 18.22
N GLU A 6 13.75 -7.10 17.36
CA GLU A 6 13.89 -6.52 16.03
C GLU A 6 12.74 -6.94 15.11
N LEU A 7 12.33 -8.21 15.13
CA LEU A 7 11.19 -8.69 14.35
C LEU A 7 9.91 -7.91 14.67
N LYS A 8 9.57 -7.77 15.96
CA LYS A 8 8.39 -7.00 16.40
C LYS A 8 8.46 -5.54 15.97
N LYS A 9 9.64 -4.94 16.06
CA LYS A 9 9.87 -3.56 15.62
C LYS A 9 9.68 -3.42 14.11
N THR A 10 10.23 -4.33 13.30
CA THR A 10 10.05 -4.33 11.84
C THR A 10 8.58 -4.49 11.46
N ILE A 11 7.84 -5.38 12.15
CA ILE A 11 6.40 -5.52 11.96
C ILE A 11 5.67 -4.20 12.28
N GLY A 12 5.95 -3.59 13.43
CA GLY A 12 5.33 -2.33 13.82
C GLY A 12 5.64 -1.17 12.86
N GLN A 13 6.88 -1.09 12.37
CA GLN A 13 7.27 -0.11 11.35
C GLN A 13 6.54 -0.35 10.02
N GLY A 14 6.42 -1.61 9.61
CA GLY A 14 5.67 -2.00 8.42
C GLY A 14 4.19 -1.60 8.51
N ILE A 15 3.56 -1.81 9.69
CA ILE A 15 2.17 -1.43 9.94
C ILE A 15 2.00 0.08 9.82
N ALA A 16 2.79 0.85 10.58
CA ALA A 16 2.71 2.31 10.58
C ALA A 16 2.92 2.90 9.17
N LEU A 17 3.86 2.34 8.41
CA LEU A 17 4.12 2.81 7.04
C LEU A 17 2.99 2.41 6.07
N SER A 18 2.39 1.23 6.24
CA SER A 18 1.22 0.81 5.44
C SER A 18 0.02 1.70 5.70
N GLU A 19 -0.29 2.01 6.96
CA GLU A 19 -1.36 2.94 7.34
C GLU A 19 -1.11 4.34 6.76
N ARG A 20 0.14 4.81 6.81
CA ARG A 20 0.52 6.09 6.22
C ARG A 20 0.33 6.12 4.70
N LEU A 21 0.69 5.03 4.02
CA LEU A 21 0.50 4.89 2.57
C LEU A 21 -0.97 4.87 2.18
N ILE A 22 -1.83 4.24 2.98
CA ILE A 22 -3.29 4.27 2.79
C ILE A 22 -3.79 5.73 2.84
N GLN A 23 -3.43 6.48 3.88
CA GLN A 23 -3.83 7.88 4.00
C GLN A 23 -3.37 8.74 2.81
N ILE A 24 -2.14 8.52 2.35
CA ILE A 24 -1.56 9.25 1.21
C ILE A 24 -2.29 8.91 -0.08
N ALA A 25 -2.59 7.64 -0.30
CA ALA A 25 -3.34 7.19 -1.47
C ALA A 25 -4.79 7.68 -1.45
N GLU A 26 -5.46 7.73 -0.29
CA GLU A 26 -6.79 8.32 -0.12
C GLU A 26 -6.81 9.83 -0.43
N GLN A 27 -5.71 10.52 -0.14
CA GLN A 27 -5.52 11.94 -0.48
C GLN A 27 -5.12 12.16 -1.95
N GLY A 28 -4.85 11.09 -2.69
CA GLY A 28 -4.40 11.15 -4.09
C GLY A 28 -2.96 11.64 -4.27
N ASP A 29 -2.14 11.67 -3.21
CA ASP A 29 -0.74 12.11 -3.28
C ASP A 29 0.18 10.97 -3.74
N TRP A 30 0.04 10.61 -5.01
CA TRP A 30 0.75 9.49 -5.63
C TRP A 30 2.26 9.72 -5.74
N GLU A 31 2.72 10.98 -5.70
CA GLU A 31 4.16 11.28 -5.72
C GLU A 31 4.81 10.89 -4.40
N VAL A 32 4.19 11.25 -3.27
CA VAL A 32 4.68 10.83 -1.95
C VAL A 32 4.51 9.31 -1.78
N PHE A 33 3.41 8.74 -2.28
CA PHE A 33 3.19 7.29 -2.26
C PHE A 33 4.35 6.51 -2.90
N GLN A 34 4.76 6.91 -4.12
CA GLN A 34 5.84 6.24 -4.86
C GLN A 34 7.20 6.33 -4.16
N LYS A 35 7.43 7.36 -3.34
CA LYS A 35 8.67 7.52 -2.57
C LYS A 35 8.69 6.64 -1.30
N LEU A 36 7.53 6.37 -0.71
CA LEU A 36 7.40 5.66 0.56
C LEU A 36 7.16 4.15 0.39
N GLU A 37 6.46 3.71 -0.66
CA GLU A 37 6.18 2.29 -0.89
C GLU A 37 7.44 1.40 -0.95
N PRO A 38 8.55 1.81 -1.61
CA PRO A 38 9.78 1.02 -1.60
C PRO A 38 10.34 0.79 -0.20
N GLN A 39 10.15 1.74 0.72
CA GLN A 39 10.60 1.61 2.11
C GLN A 39 9.74 0.56 2.85
N ARG A 40 8.42 0.56 2.62
CA ARG A 40 7.51 -0.46 3.15
C ARG A 40 7.87 -1.84 2.63
N GLN A 41 8.12 -1.95 1.33
CA GLN A 41 8.51 -3.20 0.70
C GLN A 41 9.84 -3.74 1.26
N ALA A 42 10.80 -2.85 1.55
CA ALA A 42 12.07 -3.24 2.17
C ALA A 42 11.86 -3.82 3.57
N LEU A 43 11.01 -3.19 4.41
CA LEU A 43 10.69 -3.67 5.76
C LEU A 43 10.02 -5.06 5.71
N VAL A 44 9.04 -5.25 4.81
CA VAL A 44 8.37 -6.55 4.65
C VAL A 44 9.35 -7.64 4.22
N LYS A 45 10.30 -7.34 3.33
CA LYS A 45 11.33 -8.28 2.89
C LYS A 45 12.35 -8.63 3.96
N GLN A 46 12.50 -7.79 4.99
CA GLN A 46 13.40 -8.03 6.12
C GLN A 46 12.77 -8.90 7.22
N LEU A 47 11.47 -9.21 7.13
CA LEU A 47 10.80 -10.07 8.09
C LEU A 47 11.34 -11.49 8.00
N ASP A 48 12.10 -11.89 9.02
CA ASP A 48 12.54 -13.27 9.22
C ASP A 48 11.80 -13.88 10.41
N VAL A 49 10.98 -14.90 10.13
CA VAL A 49 10.14 -15.61 11.10
C VAL A 49 10.70 -16.98 11.47
N SER A 50 11.94 -17.27 11.07
CA SER A 50 12.55 -18.60 11.26
C SER A 50 12.80 -18.98 12.74
N THR A 51 12.79 -18.01 13.66
CA THR A 51 13.13 -18.23 15.07
C THR A 51 12.16 -17.54 16.04
N VAL A 52 10.85 -17.69 15.81
CA VAL A 52 9.84 -17.10 16.70
C VAL A 52 9.70 -17.90 18.00
N ASP A 53 9.82 -17.20 19.13
CA ASP A 53 9.61 -17.76 20.46
C ASP A 53 8.13 -18.20 20.64
N PRO A 54 7.84 -19.42 21.13
CA PRO A 54 6.49 -19.87 21.44
C PRO A 54 5.66 -18.88 22.28
N ASP A 55 6.28 -18.16 23.21
CA ASP A 55 5.56 -17.21 24.07
C ASP A 55 5.15 -15.93 23.32
N GLU A 56 5.82 -15.62 22.20
CA GLU A 56 5.60 -14.42 21.41
C GLU A 56 4.90 -14.69 20.07
N VAL A 57 4.70 -15.97 19.72
CA VAL A 57 4.15 -16.41 18.43
C VAL A 57 2.79 -15.79 18.13
N THR A 58 1.96 -15.61 19.16
CA THR A 58 0.62 -15.03 19.01
C THR A 58 0.70 -13.57 18.56
N GLN A 59 1.56 -12.77 19.21
CA GLN A 59 1.75 -11.35 18.89
C GLN A 59 2.36 -11.16 17.50
N VAL A 60 3.36 -11.98 17.15
CA VAL A 60 3.98 -11.94 15.83
C VAL A 60 2.94 -12.29 14.75
N ARG A 61 2.15 -13.34 14.97
CA ARG A 61 1.07 -13.74 14.04
C ARG A 61 0.03 -12.64 13.86
N GLU A 62 -0.40 -12.00 14.94
CA GLU A 62 -1.36 -10.88 14.89
C GLU A 62 -0.82 -9.71 14.06
N GLY A 63 0.44 -9.32 14.29
CA GLY A 63 1.07 -8.26 13.52
C GLY A 63 1.26 -8.60 12.04
N LEU A 64 1.59 -9.85 11.71
CA LEU A 64 1.65 -10.31 10.32
C LEU A 64 0.27 -10.33 9.67
N ALA A 65 -0.77 -10.77 10.38
CA ALA A 65 -2.14 -10.75 9.88
C ALA A 65 -2.60 -9.32 9.59
N GLN A 66 -2.25 -8.36 10.45
CA GLN A 66 -2.51 -6.94 10.22
C GLN A 66 -1.78 -6.41 8.97
N LEU A 67 -0.50 -6.77 8.78
CA LEU A 67 0.25 -6.39 7.58
C LEU A 67 -0.39 -6.93 6.28
N ILE A 68 -0.90 -8.16 6.31
CA ILE A 68 -1.61 -8.77 5.17
C ILE A 68 -2.88 -7.97 4.88
N SER A 69 -3.70 -7.70 5.89
CA SER A 69 -4.94 -6.94 5.74
C SER A 69 -4.70 -5.53 5.19
N LEU A 70 -3.66 -4.84 5.69
CA LEU A 70 -3.28 -3.51 5.18
C LEU A 70 -2.77 -3.57 3.73
N ASN A 71 -2.07 -4.63 3.35
CA ASN A 71 -1.63 -4.84 1.97
C ASN A 71 -2.84 -5.04 1.04
N GLU A 72 -3.82 -5.85 1.44
CA GLU A 72 -5.06 -6.05 0.67
C GLU A 72 -5.82 -4.73 0.49
N GLN A 73 -5.90 -3.91 1.53
CA GLN A 73 -6.52 -2.59 1.45
C GLN A 73 -5.79 -1.66 0.48
N LEU A 74 -4.45 -1.62 0.53
CA LEU A 74 -3.63 -0.85 -0.40
C LEU A 74 -3.83 -1.30 -1.85
N GLU A 75 -3.87 -2.61 -2.09
CA GLU A 75 -4.13 -3.17 -3.43
C GLU A 75 -5.48 -2.75 -3.97
N GLN A 76 -6.54 -2.84 -3.16
CA GLN A 76 -7.89 -2.40 -3.54
C GLN A 76 -7.92 -0.90 -3.88
N LEU A 77 -7.27 -0.08 -3.06
CA LEU A 77 -7.22 1.37 -3.27
C LEU A 77 -6.49 1.73 -4.57
N CYS A 78 -5.36 1.07 -4.85
CA CYS A 78 -4.61 1.27 -6.09
C CYS A 78 -5.41 0.83 -7.33
N GLN A 79 -6.11 -0.29 -7.24
CA GLN A 79 -6.98 -0.78 -8.32
C GLN A 79 -8.16 0.15 -8.57
N SER A 80 -8.78 0.66 -7.50
CA SER A 80 -9.88 1.62 -7.57
C SER A 80 -9.43 2.89 -8.29
N GLN A 81 -8.31 3.50 -7.85
CA GLN A 81 -7.79 4.72 -8.47
C GLN A 81 -7.45 4.50 -9.95
N ARG A 82 -6.79 3.38 -10.27
CA ARG A 82 -6.45 3.04 -11.65
C ARG A 82 -7.71 2.96 -12.53
N THR A 83 -8.76 2.35 -12.01
CA THR A 83 -10.03 2.22 -12.71
C THR A 83 -10.67 3.58 -12.96
N GLU A 84 -10.68 4.45 -11.95
CA GLU A 84 -11.19 5.81 -12.06
C GLU A 84 -10.42 6.63 -13.11
N LEU A 85 -9.09 6.62 -13.06
CA LEU A 85 -8.25 7.34 -14.03
C LEU A 85 -8.49 6.87 -15.47
N LEU A 86 -8.69 5.57 -15.67
CA LEU A 86 -9.02 5.02 -16.99
C LEU A 86 -10.39 5.51 -17.48
N GLN A 87 -11.39 5.59 -16.60
CA GLN A 87 -12.71 6.12 -16.95
C GLN A 87 -12.63 7.62 -17.31
N GLN A 88 -11.91 8.41 -16.51
CA GLN A 88 -11.68 9.83 -16.79
C GLN A 88 -10.98 10.05 -18.14
N LEU A 89 -9.95 9.25 -18.45
CA LEU A 89 -9.25 9.31 -19.73
C LEU A 89 -10.18 8.98 -20.91
N GLN A 90 -11.08 8.00 -20.76
CA GLN A 90 -12.05 7.66 -21.79
C GLN A 90 -13.06 8.79 -22.03
N LEU A 91 -13.52 9.47 -20.96
CA LEU A 91 -14.41 10.62 -21.07
C LEU A 91 -13.77 11.77 -21.82
N LEU A 92 -12.51 12.12 -21.48
CA LEU A 92 -11.76 13.16 -22.17
C LEU A 92 -11.65 12.89 -23.67
N LYS A 93 -11.26 11.65 -24.04
CA LYS A 93 -11.17 11.22 -25.46
C LYS A 93 -12.51 11.33 -26.20
N LYS A 94 -13.63 11.03 -25.53
CA LYS A 94 -14.97 11.20 -26.12
C LYS A 94 -15.31 12.68 -26.31
N SER A 95 -14.98 13.52 -25.32
CA SER A 95 -15.21 14.97 -25.41
C SER A 95 -14.40 15.62 -26.53
N ASP A 96 -13.13 15.21 -26.73
CA ASP A 96 -12.27 15.72 -27.80
C ASP A 96 -12.79 15.32 -29.19
N LYS A 97 -13.32 14.09 -29.33
CA LYS A 97 -13.96 13.63 -30.56
C LYS A 97 -15.21 14.46 -30.88
N ALA A 98 -16.06 14.69 -29.88
CA ALA A 98 -17.26 15.52 -30.04
C ALA A 98 -16.88 16.97 -30.41
N ARG A 99 -15.89 17.56 -29.73
CA ARG A 99 -15.43 18.93 -30.02
C ARG A 99 -14.92 19.08 -31.45
N LYS A 100 -14.17 18.10 -31.95
CA LYS A 100 -13.72 18.09 -33.36
C LYS A 100 -14.87 17.98 -34.35
N ALA A 101 -15.89 17.17 -34.05
CA ALA A 101 -17.06 16.99 -34.92
C ALA A 101 -17.96 18.23 -35.00
N TYR A 102 -17.92 19.14 -34.01
CA TYR A 102 -18.66 20.41 -34.03
C TYR A 102 -17.85 21.60 -34.55
N GLN A 103 -16.56 21.42 -34.86
CA GLN A 103 -15.68 22.44 -35.43
C GLN A 103 -15.51 22.32 -36.96
N GLU A 104 -16.11 21.30 -37.58
CA GLU A 104 -16.32 21.15 -39.03
C GLU A 104 -17.73 21.60 -39.42
#